data_AF-A0A143G7X3-F1
#
_entry.id   AF-A0A143G7X3-F1
#
_cell.length_a   1.000
_cell.length_b   1.000
_cell.length_c   1.000
_cell.angle_alpha   90.00
_cell.angle_beta   90.00
_cell.angle_gamma   90.00
#
_symmetry.space_group_name_H-M   'P 1'
#
loop_
_entity.id
_entity.type
_entity.pdbx_description
1 polymer ?
#
loop_
_entity_poly.entity_id
_entity_poly.type
_entity_poly.pdbx_seq_one_letter_code
_entity_poly.pdbx_strand_id
1 'polypeptide(L)'
;MNNKQRWMGGVVLLGGGVLLAALLLKGKEEIHQNQMPSPNQPVETVRQGNAASETVQLQPLTVDVETEKRLLEEQRRSREKAVAEQEARSAEFLRTQQQAEAEAARRAAEEYAAMNANRTGAQQSSDNIPPELIEDEKAKAQRLAEDKKAEQKKLEQQKAKTEQTTAEQKRVADEAKKKAQAEQLAADKKLADKKAAEKKAVEDKRKAEDAKKKSDIDKLAAEKKAADEKKRKAEEAKKKAEADKARELLENGDKQWMVQVALAANEANADAVAAKLRAKGYKVTKSPTSKGIRIMVGPSKDRESADAARKKINTDPSLNMKSAWVIDWVPLENR
;
A
#
# COMPACT_ATOMS: atom_id res chain seq x y z
N MET A 1 -38.09 19.54 11.35
CA MET A 1 -36.71 19.23 11.78
C MET A 1 -35.83 19.04 10.55
N ASN A 2 -34.75 19.82 10.46
CA ASN A 2 -33.93 19.97 9.26
C ASN A 2 -33.15 18.69 8.91
N ASN A 3 -33.31 18.21 7.67
CA ASN A 3 -32.60 17.02 7.16
C ASN A 3 -31.07 17.10 7.24
N LYS A 4 -30.49 18.30 7.32
CA LYS A 4 -29.05 18.50 7.53
C LYS A 4 -28.54 18.03 8.91
N GLN A 5 -29.36 18.12 9.96
CA GLN A 5 -28.98 17.60 11.29
C GLN A 5 -29.07 16.08 11.37
N ARG A 6 -30.00 15.45 10.62
CA ARG A 6 -30.13 13.99 10.55
C ARG A 6 -28.98 13.35 9.76
N TRP A 7 -28.50 14.02 8.72
CA TRP A 7 -27.34 13.57 7.94
C TRP A 7 -26.02 13.68 8.71
N MET A 8 -25.82 14.79 9.44
CA MET A 8 -24.63 14.96 10.30
C MET A 8 -24.64 13.98 11.49
N GLY A 9 -25.80 13.67 12.06
CA GLY A 9 -25.92 12.67 13.13
C GLY A 9 -25.62 11.23 12.67
N GLY A 10 -26.00 10.87 11.43
CA GLY A 10 -25.75 9.54 10.88
C GLY A 10 -24.28 9.24 10.58
N VAL A 11 -23.52 10.24 10.14
CA VAL A 11 -22.08 10.09 9.84
C VAL A 11 -21.25 9.99 11.14
N VAL A 12 -21.65 10.68 12.21
CA VAL A 12 -20.96 10.60 13.51
C VAL A 12 -21.20 9.25 14.20
N LEU A 13 -22.39 8.66 14.07
CA LEU A 13 -22.69 7.33 14.63
C LEU A 13 -21.97 6.20 13.89
N LEU A 14 -21.81 6.30 12.56
CA LEU A 14 -21.05 5.30 11.79
C LEU A 14 -19.53 5.46 11.97
N GLY A 15 -19.01 6.69 12.05
CA GLY A 15 -17.60 6.94 12.32
C GLY A 15 -17.18 6.60 13.76
N GLY A 16 -18.04 6.87 14.75
CA GLY A 16 -17.78 6.56 16.15
C GLY A 16 -17.84 5.06 16.46
N GLY A 17 -18.72 4.31 15.78
CA GLY A 17 -18.85 2.86 15.99
C GLY A 17 -17.63 2.05 15.54
N VAL A 18 -16.98 2.45 14.44
CA VAL A 18 -15.77 1.74 13.94
C VAL A 18 -14.58 2.00 14.84
N LEU A 19 -14.41 3.21 15.37
CA LEU A 19 -13.30 3.54 16.27
C LEU A 19 -13.45 2.82 17.63
N LEU A 20 -14.67 2.74 18.16
CA LEU A 20 -14.96 2.06 19.42
C LEU A 20 -14.85 0.54 19.27
N ALA A 21 -15.26 -0.02 18.13
CA ALA A 21 -15.04 -1.44 17.80
C ALA A 21 -13.54 -1.77 17.62
N ALA A 22 -12.75 -0.89 17.00
CA ALA A 22 -11.32 -1.08 16.85
C ALA A 22 -10.57 -1.03 18.20
N LEU A 23 -10.98 -0.15 19.12
CA LEU A 23 -10.44 -0.10 20.48
C LEU A 23 -10.85 -1.31 21.33
N LEU A 24 -12.08 -1.80 21.16
CA LEU A 24 -12.55 -3.00 21.87
C LEU A 24 -11.90 -4.29 21.34
N LEU A 25 -11.61 -4.36 20.04
CA LEU A 25 -10.89 -5.48 19.44
C LEU A 25 -9.41 -5.46 19.83
N LYS A 26 -8.78 -4.27 19.86
CA LYS A 26 -7.39 -4.10 20.28
C LYS A 26 -7.16 -4.32 21.78
N GLY A 27 -8.18 -4.10 22.62
CA GLY A 27 -8.12 -4.44 24.05
C GLY A 27 -8.39 -5.92 24.37
N LYS A 28 -8.95 -6.70 23.43
CA LYS A 28 -9.27 -8.12 23.65
C LYS A 28 -8.15 -9.06 23.18
N GLU A 29 -7.30 -8.60 22.27
CA GLU A 29 -6.13 -9.35 21.78
C GLU A 29 -4.96 -9.38 22.77
N GLU A 30 -4.90 -8.47 23.75
CA GLU A 30 -3.81 -8.46 24.77
C GLU A 30 -4.02 -9.46 25.92
N ILE A 31 -5.21 -10.04 26.09
CA ILE A 31 -5.50 -10.94 27.23
C ILE A 31 -5.24 -12.43 26.90
N HIS A 32 -5.08 -12.80 25.62
CA HIS A 32 -4.99 -14.20 25.19
C HIS A 32 -3.61 -14.62 24.65
N GLN A 33 -2.55 -13.83 24.86
CA GLN A 33 -1.19 -14.17 24.44
C GLN A 33 -0.27 -14.50 25.63
N ASN A 34 -0.79 -15.19 26.64
CA ASN A 34 0.03 -15.73 27.73
C ASN A 34 -0.13 -17.25 27.89
N GLN A 35 -0.19 -17.95 26.77
CA GLN A 35 -0.13 -19.41 26.76
C GLN A 35 0.50 -19.89 25.44
N MET A 36 1.83 -19.93 25.41
CA MET A 36 2.56 -20.79 24.48
C MET A 36 3.14 -21.98 25.26
N PRO A 37 2.98 -23.22 24.76
CA PRO A 37 3.48 -24.43 25.40
C PRO A 37 5.00 -24.57 25.22
N SER A 38 5.71 -24.86 26.31
CA SER A 38 7.12 -25.25 26.29
C SER A 38 7.32 -26.57 25.52
N PRO A 39 8.30 -26.67 24.61
CA PRO A 39 8.67 -27.95 24.02
C PRO A 39 9.53 -28.76 25.01
N ASN A 40 9.07 -29.99 25.26
CA ASN A 40 9.77 -31.05 25.96
C ASN A 40 11.22 -31.23 25.46
N GLN A 41 12.14 -31.37 26.40
CA GLN A 41 13.37 -32.16 26.23
C GLN A 41 13.56 -33.10 27.45
N PRO A 42 14.18 -34.27 27.24
CA PRO A 42 13.94 -35.48 28.03
C PRO A 42 14.57 -35.45 29.43
N VAL A 43 13.86 -36.06 30.37
CA VAL A 43 14.31 -36.35 31.74
C VAL A 43 15.37 -37.45 31.75
N GLU A 44 16.64 -37.08 31.86
CA GLU A 44 17.68 -37.99 32.37
C GLU A 44 17.80 -37.85 33.88
N THR A 45 17.65 -38.99 34.54
CA THR A 45 17.74 -39.19 35.98
C THR A 45 19.22 -39.31 36.38
N VAL A 46 19.74 -38.39 37.21
CA VAL A 46 20.98 -38.64 37.98
C VAL A 46 20.85 -38.12 39.41
N ARG A 47 21.36 -38.95 40.30
CA ARG A 47 21.24 -39.02 41.76
C ARG A 47 21.93 -37.88 42.51
N GLN A 48 21.41 -37.60 43.72
CA GLN A 48 22.05 -36.83 44.78
C GLN A 48 23.47 -37.32 45.11
N GLY A 49 24.40 -36.38 45.16
CA GLY A 49 25.74 -36.53 45.73
C GLY A 49 26.36 -35.16 45.97
N ASN A 50 26.80 -34.91 47.21
CA ASN A 50 27.50 -33.71 47.68
C ASN A 50 28.70 -33.29 46.80
N ALA A 51 28.86 -31.97 46.57
CA ALA A 51 30.08 -31.20 46.86
C ALA A 51 30.04 -29.79 46.23
N ALA A 52 30.51 -28.81 47.01
CA ALA A 52 31.22 -27.58 46.61
C ALA A 52 30.65 -26.68 45.49
N SER A 53 30.27 -25.46 45.91
CA SER A 53 30.41 -24.19 45.19
C SER A 53 31.04 -24.23 43.80
N GLU A 54 30.20 -24.14 42.77
CA GLU A 54 30.61 -23.79 41.41
C GLU A 54 29.69 -22.68 40.90
N THR A 55 30.30 -21.55 40.56
CA THR A 55 29.68 -20.34 40.06
C THR A 55 28.84 -20.65 38.82
N VAL A 56 27.54 -20.36 38.85
CA VAL A 56 26.68 -20.34 37.66
C VAL A 56 27.18 -19.24 36.74
N GLN A 57 28.04 -19.63 35.80
CA GLN A 57 28.47 -18.79 34.70
C GLN A 57 27.25 -18.62 33.77
N LEU A 58 26.51 -17.53 33.95
CA LEU A 58 25.54 -17.05 32.98
C LEU A 58 26.32 -16.74 31.69
N GLN A 59 26.44 -17.72 30.79
CA GLN A 59 26.88 -17.45 29.43
C GLN A 59 25.82 -16.53 28.81
N PRO A 60 26.18 -15.30 28.39
CA PRO A 60 25.25 -14.49 27.61
C PRO A 60 24.99 -15.28 26.33
N LEU A 61 23.71 -15.57 26.06
CA LEU A 61 23.26 -16.16 24.82
C LEU A 61 23.55 -15.12 23.71
N THR A 62 24.79 -15.06 23.24
CA THR A 62 25.16 -14.27 22.06
C THR A 62 24.60 -15.02 20.88
N VAL A 63 23.32 -14.77 20.61
CA VAL A 63 22.66 -15.22 19.39
C VAL A 63 23.53 -14.74 18.24
N ASP A 64 24.06 -15.70 17.49
CA ASP A 64 24.98 -15.44 16.40
C ASP A 64 24.31 -14.50 15.39
N VAL A 65 24.94 -13.38 15.07
CA VAL A 65 24.40 -12.34 14.16
C VAL A 65 23.97 -12.94 12.82
N GLU A 66 24.62 -14.02 12.39
CA GLU A 66 24.26 -14.75 11.18
C GLU A 66 22.90 -15.46 11.29
N THR A 67 22.57 -15.98 12.47
CA THR A 67 21.27 -16.65 12.71
C THR A 67 20.12 -15.64 12.76
N GLU A 68 20.32 -14.45 13.35
CA GLU A 68 19.32 -13.38 13.33
C GLU A 68 19.07 -12.86 11.90
N LYS A 69 20.15 -12.72 11.12
CA LYS A 69 20.03 -12.28 9.72
C LYS A 69 19.22 -13.28 8.90
N ARG A 70 19.44 -14.59 9.09
CA ARG A 70 18.64 -15.64 8.43
C ARG A 70 17.17 -15.58 8.84
N LEU A 71 16.89 -15.40 10.13
CA LEU A 71 15.51 -15.31 10.62
C LEU A 71 14.78 -14.08 10.04
N LEU A 72 15.47 -12.94 9.93
CA LEU A 72 14.91 -11.72 9.34
C LEU A 72 14.69 -11.86 7.83
N GLU A 73 15.61 -12.50 7.11
CA GLU A 73 15.42 -12.80 5.68
C GLU A 73 14.26 -13.77 5.44
N GLU A 74 14.10 -14.78 6.30
CA GLU A 74 12.98 -15.71 6.25
C GLU A 74 11.65 -15.01 6.56
N GLN A 75 11.63 -14.10 7.54
CA GLN A 75 10.46 -13.28 7.84
C GLN A 75 10.12 -12.30 6.71
N ARG A 76 11.12 -11.75 6.01
CA ARG A 76 10.88 -10.92 4.81
C ARG A 76 10.31 -11.76 3.69
N ARG A 77 10.88 -12.94 3.42
CA ARG A 77 10.36 -13.86 2.40
C ARG A 77 8.94 -14.32 2.69
N SER A 78 8.59 -14.59 3.95
CA SER A 78 7.22 -14.99 4.29
C SER A 78 6.22 -13.86 4.06
N ARG A 79 6.59 -12.61 4.40
CA ARG A 79 5.76 -11.43 4.11
C ARG A 79 5.62 -11.18 2.61
N GLU A 80 6.72 -11.24 1.87
CA GLU A 80 6.71 -11.08 0.41
C GLU A 80 5.86 -12.17 -0.25
N LYS A 81 5.96 -13.42 0.20
CA LYS A 81 5.14 -14.52 -0.31
C LYS A 81 3.65 -14.30 -0.02
N ALA A 82 3.30 -13.86 1.19
CA ALA A 82 1.91 -13.57 1.55
C ALA A 82 1.32 -12.43 0.72
N VAL A 83 2.11 -11.36 0.47
CA VAL A 83 1.69 -10.26 -0.40
C VAL A 83 1.56 -10.73 -1.85
N ALA A 84 2.52 -11.49 -2.36
CA ALA A 84 2.47 -12.03 -3.73
C ALA A 84 1.27 -12.96 -3.94
N GLU A 85 0.90 -13.77 -2.93
CA GLU A 85 -0.29 -14.63 -2.99
C GLU A 85 -1.58 -13.81 -2.98
N GLN A 86 -1.65 -12.75 -2.17
CA GLN A 86 -2.79 -11.84 -2.15
C GLN A 86 -2.93 -11.10 -3.49
N GLU A 87 -1.82 -10.63 -4.05
CA GLU A 87 -1.78 -9.99 -5.36
C GLU A 87 -2.19 -10.95 -6.47
N ALA A 88 -1.67 -12.18 -6.47
CA ALA A 88 -2.06 -13.23 -7.43
C ALA A 88 -3.56 -13.53 -7.36
N ARG A 89 -4.11 -13.70 -6.15
CA ARG A 89 -5.54 -13.93 -5.95
C ARG A 89 -6.39 -12.76 -6.43
N SER A 90 -5.92 -11.52 -6.22
CA SER A 90 -6.60 -10.33 -6.73
C SER A 90 -6.56 -10.25 -8.26
N ALA A 91 -5.43 -10.61 -8.88
CA ALA A 91 -5.28 -10.65 -10.32
C ALA A 91 -6.14 -11.73 -10.97
N GLU A 92 -6.25 -12.91 -10.34
CA GLU A 92 -7.15 -13.99 -10.77
C GLU A 92 -8.62 -13.58 -10.69
N PHE A 93 -9.01 -12.87 -9.63
CA PHE A 93 -10.38 -12.35 -9.50
C PHE A 93 -10.69 -11.35 -10.61
N LEU A 94 -9.77 -10.42 -10.90
CA LEU A 94 -9.92 -9.46 -12.00
C LEU A 94 -9.95 -10.14 -13.37
N ARG A 95 -9.10 -11.14 -13.62
CA ARG A 95 -9.15 -11.91 -14.87
C ARG A 95 -10.45 -12.66 -15.02
N THR A 96 -10.93 -13.30 -13.95
CA THR A 96 -12.23 -14.00 -13.96
C THR A 96 -13.37 -13.03 -14.26
N GLN A 97 -13.35 -11.83 -13.66
CA GLN A 97 -14.34 -10.79 -13.93
C GLN A 97 -14.29 -10.34 -15.40
N GLN A 98 -13.10 -10.03 -15.93
CA GLN A 98 -12.94 -9.63 -17.34
C GLN A 98 -13.35 -10.74 -18.31
N GLN A 99 -13.06 -12.00 -17.96
CA GLN A 99 -13.46 -13.14 -18.77
C GLN A 99 -14.97 -13.31 -18.78
N ALA A 100 -15.63 -13.21 -17.62
CA ALA A 100 -17.08 -13.26 -17.52
C ALA A 100 -17.75 -12.11 -18.29
N GLU A 101 -17.19 -10.89 -18.22
CA GLU A 101 -17.69 -9.74 -18.99
C GLU A 101 -17.50 -9.95 -20.50
N ALA A 102 -16.33 -10.44 -20.92
CA ALA A 102 -16.06 -10.72 -22.32
C ALA A 102 -16.96 -11.84 -22.87
N GLU A 103 -17.24 -12.87 -22.07
CA GLU A 103 -18.16 -13.95 -22.43
C GLU A 103 -19.60 -13.45 -22.51
N ALA A 104 -20.05 -12.64 -21.56
CA ALA A 104 -21.37 -12.01 -21.60
C ALA A 104 -21.53 -11.11 -22.82
N ALA A 105 -20.50 -10.33 -23.17
CA ALA A 105 -20.50 -9.48 -24.35
C ALA A 105 -20.56 -10.30 -25.65
N ARG A 106 -19.83 -11.43 -25.73
CA ARG A 106 -19.91 -12.36 -26.87
C ARG A 106 -21.30 -12.98 -27.00
N ARG A 107 -21.86 -13.48 -25.90
CA ARG A 107 -23.20 -14.08 -25.88
C ARG A 107 -24.27 -13.07 -26.29
N ALA A 108 -24.17 -11.82 -25.82
CA ALA A 108 -25.08 -10.75 -26.22
C ALA A 108 -24.95 -10.40 -27.72
N ALA A 109 -23.73 -10.38 -28.26
CA ALA A 109 -23.51 -10.13 -29.69
C ALA A 109 -24.04 -11.27 -30.57
N GLU A 110 -23.87 -12.52 -30.16
CA GLU A 110 -24.41 -13.69 -30.84
C GLU A 110 -25.94 -13.70 -30.82
N GLU A 111 -26.56 -13.38 -29.68
CA GLU A 111 -28.02 -13.28 -29.56
C GLU A 111 -28.58 -12.16 -30.44
N TYR A 112 -27.92 -10.99 -30.48
CA TYR A 112 -28.30 -9.89 -31.36
C TYR A 112 -28.16 -10.25 -32.85
N ALA A 113 -27.09 -10.98 -33.21
CA ALA A 113 -26.89 -11.46 -34.57
C ALA A 113 -27.96 -12.49 -34.98
N ALA A 114 -28.33 -13.40 -34.08
CA ALA A 114 -29.38 -14.40 -34.31
C ALA A 114 -30.77 -13.73 -34.48
N MET A 115 -31.09 -12.72 -33.67
CA MET A 115 -32.33 -11.94 -33.83
C MET A 115 -32.39 -11.23 -35.18
N ASN A 116 -31.29 -10.62 -35.62
CA ASN A 116 -31.24 -9.96 -36.93
C ASN A 116 -31.38 -10.96 -38.08
N ALA A 117 -30.75 -12.14 -38.00
CA ALA A 117 -30.88 -13.19 -39.01
C ALA A 117 -32.33 -13.71 -39.12
N ASN A 118 -32.99 -13.96 -37.98
CA ASN A 118 -34.39 -14.38 -37.94
C ASN A 118 -35.34 -13.33 -38.54
N ARG A 119 -35.09 -12.04 -38.24
CA ARG A 119 -35.87 -10.94 -38.81
C ARG A 119 -35.70 -10.84 -40.32
N THR A 120 -34.48 -10.99 -40.86
CA THR A 120 -34.24 -10.96 -42.31
C THR A 120 -34.81 -12.17 -43.03
N GLY A 121 -34.75 -13.37 -42.44
CA GLY A 121 -35.30 -14.59 -43.03
C GLY A 121 -36.82 -14.53 -43.19
N ALA A 122 -37.52 -13.94 -42.21
CA ALA A 122 -38.96 -13.74 -42.27
C ALA A 122 -39.42 -12.73 -43.34
N GLN A 123 -38.55 -11.81 -43.77
CA GLN A 123 -38.86 -10.83 -44.81
C GLN A 123 -38.67 -11.35 -46.24
N GLN A 124 -37.92 -12.44 -46.42
CA GLN A 124 -37.64 -13.03 -47.75
C GLN A 124 -38.67 -14.08 -48.17
N SER A 125 -39.53 -14.56 -47.28
CA SER A 125 -40.52 -15.61 -47.57
C SER A 125 -41.87 -15.08 -48.08
N SER A 126 -42.03 -13.78 -48.31
CA SER A 126 -43.33 -13.15 -48.62
C SER A 126 -43.51 -12.65 -50.07
N ASP A 127 -42.66 -13.02 -51.04
CA ASP A 127 -42.79 -12.53 -52.43
C ASP A 127 -42.75 -13.70 -53.45
N ASN A 128 -43.91 -14.07 -54.00
CA ASN A 128 -44.06 -15.16 -54.99
C ASN A 128 -45.28 -14.90 -55.92
N ILE A 129 -45.05 -14.55 -57.19
CA ILE A 129 -46.06 -14.24 -58.22
C ILE A 129 -45.84 -15.16 -59.45
N PRO A 130 -46.85 -15.91 -59.96
CA PRO A 130 -46.68 -16.86 -61.08
C PRO A 130 -47.12 -16.33 -62.47
N PRO A 131 -46.62 -16.88 -63.60
CA PRO A 131 -47.02 -16.50 -64.97
C PRO A 131 -47.90 -17.54 -65.71
N GLU A 132 -48.80 -17.08 -66.60
CA GLU A 132 -49.50 -17.87 -67.66
C GLU A 132 -48.89 -17.53 -69.04
N LEU A 133 -48.50 -18.46 -69.92
CA LEU A 133 -49.12 -19.58 -70.68
C LEU A 133 -49.71 -19.15 -72.05
N ILE A 134 -49.29 -19.87 -73.08
CA ILE A 134 -49.26 -19.60 -74.55
C ILE A 134 -50.17 -20.62 -75.25
N GLU A 135 -50.77 -20.31 -76.41
CA GLU A 135 -51.14 -21.21 -77.56
C GLU A 135 -52.07 -20.46 -78.57
N ASP A 136 -52.20 -20.73 -79.87
CA ASP A 136 -51.93 -21.92 -80.70
C ASP A 136 -51.90 -21.62 -82.22
N GLU A 137 -51.55 -22.62 -83.03
CA GLU A 137 -50.67 -22.53 -84.21
C GLU A 137 -51.34 -22.60 -85.61
N LYS A 138 -52.66 -22.40 -85.76
CA LYS A 138 -53.36 -22.90 -86.97
C LYS A 138 -54.06 -21.90 -87.89
N ALA A 139 -53.78 -20.60 -87.75
CA ALA A 139 -54.07 -19.59 -88.79
C ALA A 139 -52.87 -19.37 -89.74
N LYS A 140 -51.96 -20.35 -89.81
CA LYS A 140 -50.55 -20.14 -90.14
C LYS A 140 -50.23 -20.17 -91.62
N ALA A 141 -50.97 -20.88 -92.48
CA ALA A 141 -50.50 -21.13 -93.85
C ALA A 141 -50.86 -20.05 -94.89
N GLN A 142 -52.05 -19.43 -94.81
CA GLN A 142 -52.44 -18.33 -95.71
C GLN A 142 -52.12 -16.96 -95.12
N ARG A 143 -52.04 -16.85 -93.78
CA ARG A 143 -51.33 -15.72 -93.17
C ARG A 143 -49.84 -15.80 -93.45
N LEU A 144 -49.17 -16.96 -93.61
CA LEU A 144 -47.71 -17.05 -93.84
C LEU A 144 -47.12 -16.20 -94.99
N ALA A 145 -47.87 -15.88 -96.05
CA ALA A 145 -47.34 -15.09 -97.17
C ALA A 145 -47.51 -13.57 -96.97
N GLU A 146 -48.63 -13.16 -96.36
CA GLU A 146 -48.86 -11.76 -95.94
C GLU A 146 -48.17 -11.44 -94.61
N ASP A 147 -48.18 -12.39 -93.65
CA ASP A 147 -47.29 -12.44 -92.50
C ASP A 147 -45.85 -12.46 -92.97
N LYS A 148 -45.32 -13.25 -93.92
CA LYS A 148 -43.88 -13.13 -94.26
C LYS A 148 -43.44 -11.72 -94.69
N LYS A 149 -44.29 -10.92 -95.33
CA LYS A 149 -44.01 -9.50 -95.63
C LYS A 149 -44.28 -8.57 -94.44
N ALA A 150 -45.34 -8.79 -93.68
CA ALA A 150 -45.64 -8.02 -92.47
C ALA A 150 -44.72 -8.39 -91.29
N GLU A 151 -44.15 -9.59 -91.29
CA GLU A 151 -43.22 -10.25 -90.38
C GLU A 151 -41.80 -9.93 -90.81
N GLN A 152 -41.46 -9.75 -92.09
CA GLN A 152 -40.22 -9.06 -92.48
C GLN A 152 -40.23 -7.60 -92.03
N LYS A 153 -41.33 -6.87 -92.27
CA LYS A 153 -41.45 -5.47 -91.87
C LYS A 153 -41.55 -5.31 -90.34
N LYS A 154 -42.20 -6.26 -89.64
CA LYS A 154 -42.16 -6.36 -88.18
C LYS A 154 -40.80 -6.84 -87.69
N LEU A 155 -40.11 -7.79 -88.33
CA LEU A 155 -38.74 -8.19 -87.94
C LEU A 155 -37.77 -7.03 -88.12
N GLU A 156 -37.89 -6.23 -89.17
CA GLU A 156 -37.07 -5.02 -89.35
C GLU A 156 -37.41 -3.95 -88.30
N GLN A 157 -38.69 -3.71 -88.01
CA GLN A 157 -39.08 -2.81 -86.91
C GLN A 157 -38.71 -3.35 -85.53
N GLN A 158 -38.77 -4.66 -85.31
CA GLN A 158 -38.47 -5.32 -84.05
C GLN A 158 -36.95 -5.46 -83.90
N LYS A 159 -36.18 -5.67 -84.97
CA LYS A 159 -34.71 -5.57 -84.98
C LYS A 159 -34.27 -4.13 -84.74
N ALA A 160 -34.88 -3.14 -85.39
CA ALA A 160 -34.58 -1.73 -85.13
C ALA A 160 -34.95 -1.32 -83.69
N LYS A 161 -36.10 -1.78 -83.17
CA LYS A 161 -36.47 -1.55 -81.76
C LYS A 161 -35.60 -2.33 -80.78
N THR A 162 -35.18 -3.54 -81.11
CA THR A 162 -34.30 -4.38 -80.27
C THR A 162 -32.88 -3.85 -80.30
N GLU A 163 -32.39 -3.32 -81.42
CA GLU A 163 -31.11 -2.61 -81.50
C GLU A 163 -31.16 -1.29 -80.73
N GLN A 164 -32.26 -0.54 -80.79
CA GLN A 164 -32.46 0.65 -79.96
C GLN A 164 -32.52 0.29 -78.46
N THR A 165 -33.32 -0.69 -78.04
CA THR A 165 -33.37 -1.08 -76.61
C THR A 165 -32.09 -1.76 -76.14
N THR A 166 -31.38 -2.50 -76.98
CA THR A 166 -30.08 -3.10 -76.61
C THR A 166 -28.98 -2.04 -76.53
N ALA A 167 -28.99 -1.03 -77.41
CA ALA A 167 -28.07 0.09 -77.33
C ALA A 167 -28.36 1.01 -76.12
N GLU A 168 -29.64 1.22 -75.80
CA GLU A 168 -30.06 2.01 -74.65
C GLU A 168 -29.81 1.27 -73.32
N GLN A 169 -30.10 -0.04 -73.24
CA GLN A 169 -29.73 -0.87 -72.09
C GLN A 169 -28.22 -0.99 -71.90
N LYS A 170 -27.43 -1.07 -72.98
CA LYS A 170 -25.95 -1.00 -72.87
C LYS A 170 -25.48 0.34 -72.32
N ARG A 171 -26.06 1.47 -72.75
CA ARG A 171 -25.73 2.80 -72.21
C ARG A 171 -26.09 2.93 -70.73
N VAL A 172 -27.29 2.51 -70.34
CA VAL A 172 -27.73 2.54 -68.94
C VAL A 172 -26.88 1.60 -68.06
N ALA A 173 -26.48 0.43 -68.57
CA ALA A 173 -25.61 -0.49 -67.84
C ALA A 173 -24.16 0.05 -67.68
N ASP A 174 -23.62 0.72 -68.70
CA ASP A 174 -22.29 1.35 -68.63
C ASP A 174 -22.28 2.55 -67.66
N GLU A 175 -23.35 3.34 -67.67
CA GLU A 175 -23.51 4.49 -66.78
C GLU A 175 -23.74 4.06 -65.32
N ALA A 176 -24.51 2.98 -65.10
CA ALA A 176 -24.67 2.36 -63.79
C ALA A 176 -23.36 1.75 -63.27
N LYS A 177 -22.57 1.09 -64.13
CA LYS A 177 -21.23 0.58 -63.75
C LYS A 177 -20.26 1.71 -63.40
N LYS A 178 -20.26 2.82 -64.15
CA LYS A 178 -19.43 3.99 -63.83
C LYS A 178 -19.83 4.64 -62.51
N LYS A 179 -21.13 4.77 -62.23
CA LYS A 179 -21.59 5.27 -60.92
C LYS A 179 -21.22 4.34 -59.77
N ALA A 180 -21.40 3.02 -59.94
CA ALA A 180 -21.04 2.04 -58.92
C ALA A 180 -19.52 2.01 -58.64
N GLN A 181 -18.66 2.11 -59.66
CA GLN A 181 -17.22 2.22 -59.46
C GLN A 181 -16.81 3.55 -58.80
N ALA A 182 -17.44 4.67 -59.18
CA ALA A 182 -17.16 5.96 -58.54
C ALA A 182 -17.56 5.97 -57.06
N GLU A 183 -18.67 5.32 -56.71
CA GLU A 183 -19.15 5.20 -55.34
C GLU A 183 -18.28 4.23 -54.51
N GLN A 184 -17.82 3.12 -55.09
CA GLN A 184 -16.84 2.24 -54.45
C GLN A 184 -15.50 2.93 -54.22
N LEU A 185 -14.94 3.66 -55.21
CA LEU A 185 -13.71 4.43 -54.99
C LEU A 185 -13.87 5.51 -53.93
N ALA A 186 -15.03 6.18 -53.85
CA ALA A 186 -15.30 7.17 -52.82
C ALA A 186 -15.45 6.53 -51.42
N ALA A 187 -16.06 5.34 -51.34
CA ALA A 187 -16.18 4.58 -50.11
C ALA A 187 -14.82 4.06 -49.62
N ASP A 188 -13.99 3.51 -50.52
CA ASP A 188 -12.64 3.03 -50.18
C ASP A 188 -11.73 4.17 -49.72
N LYS A 189 -11.79 5.34 -50.39
CA LYS A 189 -11.04 6.53 -49.98
C LYS A 189 -11.49 7.03 -48.60
N LYS A 190 -12.80 7.03 -48.30
CA LYS A 190 -13.31 7.37 -46.95
C LYS A 190 -12.92 6.34 -45.89
N LEU A 191 -12.85 5.06 -46.24
CA LEU A 191 -12.43 4.00 -45.32
C LEU A 191 -10.92 4.08 -45.03
N ALA A 192 -10.12 4.42 -46.03
CA ALA A 192 -8.69 4.66 -45.91
C ALA A 192 -8.38 5.87 -45.03
N ASP A 193 -9.08 7.00 -45.24
CA ASP A 193 -8.95 8.20 -44.39
C ASP A 193 -9.37 7.92 -42.94
N LYS A 194 -10.47 7.18 -42.72
CA LYS A 194 -10.89 6.77 -41.36
C LYS A 194 -9.86 5.86 -40.68
N LYS A 195 -9.31 4.87 -41.39
CA LYS A 195 -8.27 3.98 -40.83
C LYS A 195 -6.96 4.72 -40.56
N ALA A 196 -6.59 5.70 -41.38
CA ALA A 196 -5.41 6.53 -41.16
C ALA A 196 -5.59 7.46 -39.94
N ALA A 197 -6.77 8.08 -39.80
CA ALA A 197 -7.11 8.91 -38.64
C ALA A 197 -7.17 8.10 -37.33
N GLU A 198 -7.73 6.89 -37.38
CA GLU A 198 -7.80 5.99 -36.22
C GLU A 198 -6.42 5.48 -35.79
N LYS A 199 -5.54 5.12 -36.74
CA LYS A 199 -4.15 4.75 -36.43
C LYS A 199 -3.37 5.90 -35.78
N LYS A 200 -3.54 7.14 -36.28
CA LYS A 200 -2.91 8.32 -35.67
C LYS A 200 -3.42 8.58 -34.25
N ALA A 201 -4.73 8.48 -34.03
CA ALA A 201 -5.33 8.67 -32.71
C ALA A 201 -4.92 7.60 -31.69
N VAL A 202 -4.75 6.34 -32.12
CA VAL A 202 -4.27 5.25 -31.26
C VAL A 202 -2.79 5.40 -30.93
N GLU A 203 -1.97 5.86 -31.88
CA GLU A 203 -0.54 6.11 -31.66
C GLU A 203 -0.30 7.31 -30.72
N ASP A 204 -1.04 8.41 -30.89
CA ASP A 204 -0.98 9.56 -29.98
C ASP A 204 -1.48 9.20 -28.56
N LYS A 205 -2.54 8.38 -28.43
CA LYS A 205 -2.98 7.86 -27.13
C LYS A 205 -1.93 6.99 -26.46
N ARG A 206 -1.26 6.09 -27.20
CA ARG A 206 -0.17 5.26 -26.64
C ARG A 206 1.01 6.10 -26.20
N LYS A 207 1.42 7.09 -26.99
CA LYS A 207 2.51 8.02 -26.61
C LYS A 207 2.17 8.86 -25.38
N ALA A 208 0.92 9.29 -25.23
CA ALA A 208 0.47 10.02 -24.05
C ALA A 208 0.38 9.14 -22.78
N GLU A 209 0.00 7.87 -22.92
CA GLU A 209 -0.07 6.91 -21.80
C GLU A 209 1.33 6.47 -21.34
N ASP A 210 2.25 6.21 -22.27
CA ASP A 210 3.66 5.90 -21.94
C ASP A 210 4.38 7.08 -21.28
N ALA A 211 4.11 8.31 -21.73
CA ALA A 211 4.66 9.52 -21.09
C ALA A 211 4.13 9.73 -19.67
N LYS A 212 2.84 9.45 -19.41
CA LYS A 212 2.27 9.49 -18.05
C LYS A 212 2.89 8.43 -17.15
N LYS A 213 2.95 7.17 -17.61
CA LYS A 213 3.53 6.05 -16.84
C LYS A 213 5.00 6.28 -16.48
N LYS A 214 5.82 6.84 -17.38
CA LYS A 214 7.20 7.24 -17.04
C LYS A 214 7.24 8.34 -15.96
N SER A 215 6.38 9.36 -16.07
CA SER A 215 6.36 10.44 -15.08
C SER A 215 5.90 9.99 -13.69
N ASP A 216 4.96 9.03 -13.62
CA ASP A 216 4.47 8.49 -12.36
C ASP A 216 5.51 7.56 -11.71
N ILE A 217 6.26 6.78 -12.50
CA ILE A 217 7.37 5.95 -11.99
C ILE A 217 8.52 6.82 -11.47
N ASP A 218 8.90 7.89 -12.18
CA ASP A 218 9.95 8.81 -11.73
C ASP A 218 9.55 9.57 -10.46
N LYS A 219 8.28 9.98 -10.33
CA LYS A 219 7.75 10.58 -9.09
C LYS A 219 7.73 9.60 -7.92
N LEU A 220 7.26 8.37 -8.13
CA LEU A 220 7.25 7.35 -7.07
C LEU A 220 8.67 6.99 -6.60
N ALA A 221 9.64 6.95 -7.53
CA ALA A 221 11.04 6.67 -7.22
C ALA A 221 11.69 7.82 -6.45
N ALA A 222 11.42 9.07 -6.84
CA ALA A 222 11.90 10.26 -6.12
C ALA A 222 11.29 10.37 -4.72
N GLU A 223 10.00 10.08 -4.57
CA GLU A 223 9.29 10.14 -3.29
C GLU A 223 9.74 9.01 -2.35
N LYS A 224 9.98 7.80 -2.87
CA LYS A 224 10.59 6.71 -2.09
C LYS A 224 12.02 7.04 -1.63
N LYS A 225 12.86 7.64 -2.48
CA LYS A 225 14.21 8.05 -2.08
C LYS A 225 14.18 9.14 -1.01
N ALA A 226 13.31 10.13 -1.13
CA ALA A 226 13.14 11.18 -0.13
C ALA A 226 12.60 10.64 1.21
N ALA A 227 11.71 9.64 1.17
CA ALA A 227 11.18 8.99 2.36
C ALA A 227 12.23 8.09 3.05
N ASP A 228 13.04 7.34 2.28
CA ASP A 228 14.12 6.50 2.83
C ASP A 228 15.22 7.36 3.45
N GLU A 229 15.59 8.48 2.81
CA GLU A 229 16.60 9.40 3.33
C GLU A 229 16.12 10.14 4.58
N LYS A 230 14.84 10.54 4.64
CA LYS A 230 14.24 11.08 5.87
C LYS A 230 14.19 10.05 6.99
N LYS A 231 13.86 8.79 6.69
CA LYS A 231 13.86 7.72 7.70
C LYS A 231 15.26 7.44 8.23
N ARG A 232 16.27 7.34 7.37
CA ARG A 232 17.67 7.17 7.81
C ARG A 232 18.16 8.33 8.65
N LYS A 233 17.90 9.58 8.25
CA LYS A 233 18.29 10.76 9.04
C LYS A 233 17.55 10.82 10.38
N ALA A 234 16.28 10.40 10.44
CA ALA A 234 15.52 10.33 11.69
C ALA A 234 16.01 9.19 12.61
N GLU A 235 16.35 8.03 12.05
CA GLU A 235 16.86 6.88 12.81
C GLU A 235 18.30 7.13 13.31
N GLU A 236 19.14 7.77 12.50
CA GLU A 236 20.50 8.17 12.89
C GLU A 236 20.48 9.27 13.96
N ALA A 237 19.58 10.25 13.86
CA ALA A 237 19.37 11.25 14.91
C ALA A 237 18.85 10.62 16.21
N LYS A 238 17.95 9.64 16.12
CA LYS A 238 17.42 8.92 17.29
C LYS A 238 18.50 8.05 17.93
N LYS A 239 19.30 7.34 17.14
CA LYS A 239 20.43 6.52 17.62
C LYS A 239 21.53 7.38 18.23
N LYS A 240 21.79 8.57 17.68
CA LYS A 240 22.72 9.54 18.27
C LYS A 240 22.18 10.12 19.58
N ALA A 241 20.89 10.43 19.67
CA ALA A 241 20.26 10.88 20.90
C ALA A 241 20.20 9.78 21.99
N GLU A 242 19.94 8.53 21.61
CA GLU A 242 20.00 7.40 22.54
C GLU A 242 21.43 7.06 22.96
N ALA A 243 22.43 7.21 22.07
CA ALA A 243 23.83 7.02 22.43
C ALA A 243 24.36 8.14 23.35
N ASP A 244 23.94 9.39 23.13
CA ASP A 244 24.26 10.51 24.03
C ASP A 244 23.59 10.30 25.39
N LYS A 245 22.31 9.90 25.40
CA LYS A 245 21.57 9.62 26.64
C LYS A 245 22.10 8.38 27.38
N ALA A 246 22.55 7.35 26.66
CA ALA A 246 23.21 6.20 27.25
C ALA A 246 24.61 6.56 27.79
N ARG A 247 25.36 7.43 27.12
CA ARG A 247 26.62 7.98 27.67
C ARG A 247 26.39 8.83 28.91
N GLU A 248 25.37 9.68 28.91
CA GLU A 248 25.03 10.52 30.07
C GLU A 248 24.53 9.69 31.26
N LEU A 249 23.78 8.61 31.00
CA LEU A 249 23.36 7.64 32.02
C LEU A 249 24.51 6.75 32.49
N LEU A 250 25.51 6.44 31.66
CA LEU A 250 26.67 5.64 32.08
C LEU A 250 27.73 6.47 32.79
N GLU A 251 27.83 7.77 32.48
CA GLU A 251 28.79 8.69 33.11
C GLU A 251 28.27 9.28 34.44
N ASN A 252 26.94 9.35 34.61
CA ASN A 252 26.27 9.81 35.84
C ASN A 252 25.51 8.72 36.62
N GLY A 253 25.42 7.48 36.10
CA GLY A 253 24.56 6.42 36.65
C GLY A 253 24.90 5.96 38.06
N ASP A 254 26.17 6.04 38.45
CA ASP A 254 26.65 5.49 39.73
C ASP A 254 27.36 6.51 40.63
N LYS A 255 27.47 7.78 40.20
CA LYS A 255 28.16 8.82 40.98
C LYS A 255 27.20 9.47 41.96
N GLN A 256 27.39 9.16 43.24
CA GLN A 256 26.57 9.73 44.30
C GLN A 256 27.31 10.88 44.98
N TRP A 257 26.82 12.10 44.79
CA TRP A 257 27.45 13.29 45.34
C TRP A 257 26.98 13.54 46.76
N MET A 258 27.88 13.88 47.67
CA MET A 258 27.54 14.29 49.03
C MET A 258 28.24 15.60 49.38
N VAL A 259 27.64 16.39 50.27
CA VAL A 259 28.29 17.61 50.80
C VAL A 259 28.93 17.28 52.14
N GLN A 260 30.26 17.29 52.22
CA GLN A 260 30.94 17.23 53.50
C GLN A 260 30.89 18.61 54.14
N VAL A 261 30.26 18.71 55.31
CA VAL A 261 30.03 19.98 55.99
C VAL A 261 31.09 20.24 57.06
N ALA A 262 31.46 19.19 57.81
CA ALA A 262 32.43 19.26 58.88
C ALA A 262 33.11 17.92 59.13
N LEU A 263 34.27 17.98 59.79
CA LEU A 263 34.98 16.84 60.36
C LEU A 263 35.10 17.10 61.87
N ALA A 264 34.37 16.34 62.68
CA ALA A 264 34.38 16.48 64.12
C ALA A 264 35.42 15.55 64.75
N ALA A 265 36.16 16.06 65.75
CA ALA A 265 37.16 15.26 66.46
C ALA A 265 36.55 14.11 67.30
N ASN A 266 35.36 14.34 67.87
CA ASN A 266 34.68 13.43 68.81
C ASN A 266 33.21 13.22 68.41
N GLU A 267 32.61 12.11 68.85
CA GLU A 267 31.22 11.74 68.53
C GLU A 267 30.18 12.75 69.01
N ALA A 268 30.31 13.24 70.24
CA ALA A 268 29.41 14.26 70.79
C ALA A 268 29.36 15.54 69.92
N ASN A 269 30.51 15.97 69.39
CA ASN A 269 30.60 17.13 68.50
C ASN A 269 29.97 16.82 67.12
N ALA A 270 30.13 15.59 66.64
CA ALA A 270 29.53 15.15 65.38
C ALA A 270 28.00 15.09 65.47
N ASP A 271 27.46 14.58 66.57
CA ASP A 271 26.02 14.47 66.79
C ASP A 271 25.37 15.84 67.00
N ALA A 272 26.04 16.76 67.71
CA ALA A 272 25.55 18.15 67.84
C ALA A 272 25.45 18.84 66.47
N VAL A 273 26.45 18.67 65.61
CA VAL A 273 26.44 19.22 64.24
C VAL A 273 25.38 18.54 63.38
N ALA A 274 25.26 17.22 63.48
CA ALA A 274 24.25 16.46 62.75
C ALA A 274 22.83 16.81 63.19
N ALA A 275 22.59 17.05 64.49
CA ALA A 275 21.30 17.48 65.02
C ALA A 275 20.89 18.84 64.46
N LYS A 276 21.81 19.81 64.39
CA LYS A 276 21.54 21.13 63.78
C LYS A 276 21.15 21.02 62.31
N LEU A 277 21.87 20.21 61.55
CA LEU A 277 21.58 19.98 60.13
C LEU A 277 20.27 19.23 59.92
N ARG A 278 19.97 18.20 60.73
CA ARG A 278 18.68 17.49 60.69
C ARG A 278 17.51 18.37 61.11
N ALA A 279 17.69 19.25 62.09
CA ALA A 279 16.68 20.23 62.49
C ALA A 279 16.31 21.20 61.35
N LYS A 280 17.25 21.42 60.41
CA LYS A 280 17.03 22.20 59.18
C LYS A 280 16.46 21.36 58.02
N GLY A 281 16.15 20.09 58.25
CA GLY A 281 15.59 19.18 57.26
C GLY A 281 16.62 18.53 56.33
N TYR A 282 17.92 18.68 56.61
CA TYR A 282 18.96 18.03 55.80
C TYR A 282 19.12 16.56 56.19
N LYS A 283 19.28 15.68 55.19
CA LYS A 283 19.59 14.26 55.40
C LYS A 283 21.07 14.10 55.70
N VAL A 284 21.42 13.84 56.96
CA VAL A 284 22.82 13.77 57.42
C VAL A 284 23.29 12.33 57.60
N THR A 285 24.44 12.01 57.00
CA THR A 285 25.16 10.74 57.11
C THR A 285 26.48 10.97 57.84
N LYS A 286 26.74 10.19 58.90
CA LYS A 286 28.01 10.20 59.63
C LYS A 286 28.88 9.04 59.18
N SER A 287 30.16 9.29 58.91
CA SER A 287 31.13 8.26 58.55
C SER A 287 32.38 8.42 59.41
N PRO A 288 32.77 7.38 60.17
CA PRO A 288 34.01 7.42 60.95
C PRO A 288 35.21 7.40 60.00
N THR A 289 36.20 8.25 60.27
CA THR A 289 37.47 8.31 59.54
C THR A 289 38.63 8.30 60.52
N SER A 290 39.85 8.03 60.07
CA SER A 290 41.05 8.01 60.93
C SER A 290 41.36 9.35 61.62
N LYS A 291 40.80 10.46 61.12
CA LYS A 291 40.99 11.82 61.67
C LYS A 291 39.80 12.33 62.47
N GLY A 292 38.78 11.51 62.68
CA GLY A 292 37.53 11.90 63.34
C GLY A 292 36.28 11.50 62.54
N ILE A 293 35.12 12.01 62.92
CA ILE A 293 33.83 11.67 62.31
C ILE A 293 33.46 12.72 61.27
N ARG A 294 33.32 12.28 60.03
CA ARG A 294 32.89 13.13 58.91
C ARG A 294 31.37 13.24 58.91
N ILE A 295 30.87 14.48 58.87
CA ILE A 295 29.45 14.78 58.72
C ILE A 295 29.17 15.19 57.27
N MET A 296 28.33 14.40 56.61
CA MET A 296 27.95 14.60 55.21
C MET A 296 26.45 14.81 55.08
N VAL A 297 26.04 15.62 54.11
CA VAL A 297 24.64 15.93 53.82
C VAL A 297 24.27 15.43 52.43
N GLY A 298 23.26 14.56 52.41
CA GLY A 298 22.48 14.13 51.26
C GLY A 298 23.23 13.26 50.25
N PRO A 299 22.68 12.12 49.83
CA PRO A 299 23.04 11.57 48.54
C PRO A 299 22.32 12.35 47.44
N SER A 300 23.10 13.05 46.63
CA SER A 300 22.66 13.82 45.48
C SER A 300 23.01 13.06 44.21
N LYS A 301 22.07 12.98 43.27
CA LYS A 301 22.28 12.33 41.97
C LYS A 301 23.22 13.12 41.07
N ASP A 302 23.22 14.44 41.22
CA ASP A 302 23.98 15.35 40.37
C ASP A 302 24.87 16.27 41.21
N ARG A 303 26.08 16.57 40.71
CA ARG A 303 27.02 17.50 41.34
C ARG A 303 26.40 18.87 41.61
N GLU A 304 25.58 19.35 40.68
CA GLU A 304 24.92 20.65 40.79
C GLU A 304 23.93 20.70 41.94
N SER A 305 23.17 19.62 42.16
CA SER A 305 22.26 19.50 43.29
C SER A 305 23.00 19.51 44.64
N ALA A 306 24.18 18.86 44.69
CA ALA A 306 25.05 18.89 45.86
C ALA A 306 25.66 20.28 46.08
N ASP A 307 26.05 20.98 45.01
CA ASP A 307 26.57 22.34 45.09
C ASP A 307 25.50 23.35 45.54
N ALA A 308 24.24 23.16 45.14
CA ALA A 308 23.12 23.95 45.64
C ALA A 308 22.91 23.72 47.15
N ALA A 309 23.01 22.48 47.64
CA ALA A 309 22.95 22.17 49.06
C ALA A 309 24.13 22.80 49.83
N ARG A 310 25.36 22.70 49.28
CA ARG A 310 26.56 23.36 49.81
C ARG A 310 26.36 24.86 49.96
N LYS A 311 25.85 25.52 48.91
CA LYS A 311 25.56 26.97 48.93
C LYS A 311 24.54 27.32 50.02
N LYS A 312 23.46 26.54 50.16
CA LYS A 312 22.46 26.76 51.21
C LYS A 312 23.06 26.63 52.61
N ILE A 313 23.88 25.62 52.85
CA ILE A 313 24.55 25.39 54.14
C ILE A 313 25.55 26.51 54.46
N ASN A 314 26.34 26.95 53.46
CA ASN A 314 27.30 28.05 53.64
C ASN A 314 26.62 29.40 53.85
N THR A 315 25.43 29.61 53.27
CA THR A 315 24.67 30.87 53.34
C THR A 315 23.84 30.96 54.62
N ASP A 316 23.49 29.84 55.25
CA ASP A 316 22.70 29.84 56.49
C ASP A 316 23.58 30.27 57.69
N PRO A 317 23.36 31.48 58.26
CA PRO A 317 24.16 31.98 59.37
C PRO A 317 23.95 31.18 60.67
N SER A 318 22.84 30.45 60.79
CA SER A 318 22.54 29.64 61.98
C SER A 318 23.34 28.33 62.04
N LEU A 319 23.86 27.87 60.90
CA LEU A 319 24.72 26.70 60.84
C LEU A 319 26.19 27.08 61.08
N ASN A 320 26.61 28.27 60.65
CA ASN A 320 28.00 28.75 60.72
C ASN A 320 29.03 27.75 60.15
N MET A 321 28.62 26.97 59.14
CA MET A 321 29.41 25.90 58.53
C MET A 321 29.92 26.35 57.16
N LYS A 322 30.96 27.19 57.13
CA LYS A 322 31.54 27.75 55.88
C LYS A 322 32.53 26.81 55.17
N SER A 323 32.86 25.69 55.80
CA SER A 323 33.80 24.69 55.31
C SER A 323 33.12 23.58 54.51
N ALA A 324 31.91 23.78 54.00
CA ALA A 324 31.23 22.74 53.24
C ALA A 324 31.80 22.61 51.82
N TRP A 325 32.13 21.38 51.39
CA TRP A 325 32.53 21.07 50.01
C TRP A 325 31.82 19.83 49.49
N VAL A 326 31.71 19.74 48.16
CA VAL A 326 31.09 18.59 47.48
C VAL A 326 32.14 17.51 47.25
N ILE A 327 31.78 16.26 47.53
CA ILE A 327 32.61 15.08 47.33
C ILE A 327 31.83 14.01 46.57
N ASP A 328 32.51 13.30 45.67
CA ASP A 328 32.02 12.06 45.09
C ASP A 328 32.10 10.95 46.16
N TRP A 329 30.94 10.44 46.57
CA TRP A 329 30.80 9.49 47.66
C TRP A 329 30.31 8.15 47.15
N VAL A 330 31.18 7.16 47.26
CA VAL A 330 30.82 5.75 47.09
C VAL A 330 30.44 5.17 48.46
N PRO A 331 29.27 4.50 48.59
CA PRO A 331 28.89 3.76 49.79
C PRO A 331 29.98 2.79 50.22
N LEU A 332 30.15 2.59 51.53
CA LEU A 332 31.15 1.65 52.06
C LEU A 332 30.92 0.21 51.57
N GLU A 333 29.66 -0.16 51.29
CA GLU A 333 29.28 -1.47 50.74
C GLU A 333 29.74 -1.67 49.29
N ASN A 334 30.05 -0.57 48.58
CA ASN A 334 30.45 -0.56 47.17
C ASN A 334 31.94 -0.14 47.00
N ARG A 335 32.70 0.00 48.09
CA ARG A 335 34.14 0.35 48.07
C ARG A 335 35.04 -0.87 48.14
#